data_AF-A0A5A7RW45-F1
#
_entry.id   AF-A0A5A7RW45-F1
#
_cell.length_a   1.000
_cell.length_b   1.000
_cell.length_c   1.000
_cell.angle_alpha   90.00
_cell.angle_beta   90.00
_cell.angle_gamma   90.00
#
_symmetry.space_group_name_H-M   'P 1'
#
loop_
_entity.id
_entity.type
_entity.pdbx_description
1 polymer ?
#
loop_
_entity_poly.entity_id
_entity_poly.type
_entity_poly.pdbx_seq_one_letter_code
_entity_poly.pdbx_strand_id
1 'polypeptide(L)' 'KHPETMKVFAKYNMGCVGCIAASFEKIKDIAVVHGVDVKTFVKDLNEAIEK' A
#
# COMPACT_ATOMS: atom_id res chain seq x y z
N LYS A 1 13.11 0.54 -1.25
CA LYS A 1 12.65 0.54 0.18
C LYS A 1 12.09 1.93 0.44
N HIS A 2 10.84 2.03 0.92
CA HIS A 2 10.07 3.29 1.02
C HIS A 2 9.24 3.36 2.32
N PRO A 3 9.87 3.57 3.50
CA PRO A 3 9.14 3.63 4.79
C PRO A 3 8.05 4.71 4.85
N GLU A 4 8.19 5.79 4.08
CA GLU A 4 7.23 6.87 3.91
C GLU A 4 5.85 6.37 3.43
N THR A 5 5.82 5.27 2.67
CA THR A 5 4.58 4.67 2.16
C THR A 5 3.73 4.04 3.27
N MET A 6 4.27 3.77 4.47
CA MET A 6 3.50 3.18 5.58
C MET A 6 2.27 4.01 5.96
N LYS A 7 2.35 5.34 5.81
CA LYS A 7 1.21 6.25 6.07
C LYS A 7 0.07 6.03 5.07
N VAL A 8 0.41 5.66 3.82
CA VAL A 8 -0.58 5.35 2.77
C VAL A 8 -1.27 4.03 3.09
N PHE A 9 -0.51 2.98 3.44
CA PHE A 9 -1.12 1.70 3.87
C PHE A 9 -2.05 1.88 5.08
N ALA A 10 -1.66 2.69 6.06
CA ALA A 10 -2.51 3.02 7.21
C ALA A 10 -3.82 3.73 6.79
N LYS A 11 -3.76 4.67 5.83
CA LYS A 11 -4.94 5.36 5.26
C LYS A 11 -5.97 4.39 4.69
N TYR A 12 -5.53 3.27 4.10
CA TYR A 12 -6.39 2.24 3.51
C TYR A 12 -6.72 1.07 4.47
N ASN A 13 -6.47 1.22 5.78
CA ASN A 13 -6.65 0.15 6.78
C ASN A 13 -5.83 -1.13 6.50
N MET A 14 -4.70 -1.01 5.80
CA MET A 14 -3.79 -2.11 5.47
C MET A 14 -2.61 -2.16 6.47
N GLY A 15 -2.90 -2.31 7.76
CA GLY A 15 -1.89 -2.25 8.83
C GLY A 15 -0.88 -3.41 8.83
N CYS A 16 -1.17 -4.50 8.13
CA CYS A 16 -0.34 -5.71 8.12
C CYS A 16 0.86 -5.66 7.17
N VAL A 17 1.11 -4.52 6.50
CA VAL A 17 2.17 -4.35 5.47
C VAL A 17 3.60 -4.67 5.95
N GLY A 18 3.83 -4.69 7.28
CA GLY A 18 5.11 -5.10 7.88
C GLY A 18 5.26 -6.60 8.16
N CYS A 19 4.24 -7.42 7.90
CA CYS A 19 4.29 -8.87 8.11
C CYS A 19 5.13 -9.55 7.02
N ILE A 20 5.75 -10.69 7.34
CA ILE A 20 6.49 -11.49 6.36
C ILE A 20 5.62 -11.91 5.17
N ALA A 21 4.33 -12.16 5.40
CA ALA A 21 3.38 -12.49 4.35
C ALA A 21 3.22 -11.36 3.32
N ALA A 22 3.19 -10.10 3.76
CA ALA A 22 3.04 -8.94 2.90
C ALA A 22 4.22 -8.77 1.92
N SER A 23 5.39 -9.35 2.22
CA SER A 23 6.54 -9.36 1.32
C SER A 23 6.32 -10.19 0.05
N PHE A 24 5.32 -11.07 0.05
CA PHE A 24 4.96 -11.93 -1.07
C PHE A 24 3.69 -11.47 -1.81
N GLU A 25 3.03 -10.41 -1.33
CA GLU A 25 1.79 -9.90 -1.93
C GLU A 25 2.08 -8.88 -3.03
N LYS A 26 1.20 -8.82 -4.05
CA LYS A 26 1.24 -7.74 -5.04
C LYS A 26 0.32 -6.61 -4.59
N ILE A 27 0.76 -5.37 -4.84
CA ILE A 27 -0.01 -4.15 -4.58
C ILE A 27 -1.42 -4.20 -5.20
N LYS A 28 -1.57 -4.80 -6.39
CA LYS A 28 -2.88 -4.93 -7.02
C LYS A 28 -3.82 -5.88 -6.27
N ASP A 29 -3.28 -6.97 -5.72
CA ASP A 29 -4.06 -8.04 -5.12
C ASP A 29 -4.58 -7.57 -3.75
N ILE A 30 -3.72 -6.91 -2.96
CA ILE A 30 -4.12 -6.31 -1.68
C ILE A 30 -5.15 -5.19 -1.88
N ALA A 31 -5.01 -4.36 -2.90
CA ALA A 31 -6.01 -3.33 -3.20
C ALA A 31 -7.38 -3.93 -3.52
N VAL A 32 -7.43 -5.00 -4.35
CA VAL A 32 -8.69 -5.68 -4.68
C VAL A 32 -9.33 -6.33 -3.45
N VAL A 33 -8.55 -7.04 -2.63
CA VAL A 33 -9.05 -7.70 -1.40
C VAL A 33 -9.65 -6.69 -0.41
N HIS A 34 -9.07 -5.49 -0.33
CA HIS A 34 -9.54 -4.42 0.54
C HIS A 34 -10.55 -3.46 -0.12
N GLY A 35 -10.99 -3.73 -1.36
CA GLY A 35 -11.98 -2.90 -2.06
C GLY A 35 -11.46 -1.50 -2.43
N VAL A 36 -10.15 -1.35 -2.61
CA VAL A 36 -9.47 -0.10 -2.95
C VAL A 36 -9.22 -0.03 -4.45
N ASP A 37 -9.46 1.13 -5.05
CA ASP A 37 -9.06 1.38 -6.44
C ASP A 37 -7.53 1.37 -6.56
N VAL A 38 -7.01 0.41 -7.34
CA VAL A 38 -5.57 0.22 -7.56
C VAL A 38 -4.88 1.47 -8.08
N LYS A 39 -5.52 2.22 -8.98
CA LYS A 39 -4.89 3.40 -9.60
C LYS A 39 -4.70 4.51 -8.57
N THR A 40 -5.73 4.77 -7.77
CA THR A 40 -5.69 5.74 -6.68
C THR A 40 -4.66 5.36 -5.63
N PHE A 41 -4.59 4.07 -5.27
CA PHE A 41 -3.62 3.59 -4.29
C PHE A 41 -2.16 3.75 -4.78
N VAL A 42 -1.87 3.35 -6.01
CA VAL A 42 -0.53 3.50 -6.60
C VAL A 42 -0.14 4.97 -6.71
N LYS A 43 -1.08 5.84 -7.06
CA LYS A 43 -0.85 7.29 -7.08
C LYS A 43 -0.43 7.80 -5.70
N ASP A 44 -1.19 7.49 -4.66
CA ASP A 44 -0.87 7.93 -3.28
C ASP A 44 0.49 7.38 -2.80
N LEU A 45 0.85 6.14 -3.17
CA LEU A 45 2.15 5.57 -2.87
C LEU A 45 3.28 6.38 -3.53
N ASN A 46 3.15 6.72 -4.81
CA ASN A 46 4.15 7.51 -5.53
C ASN A 46 4.26 8.93 -4.95
N GLU A 47 3.14 9.58 -4.65
CA GLU A 47 3.13 10.92 -4.01
C GLU A 47 3.80 10.91 -2.63
N ALA A 48 3.72 9.80 -1.89
CA ALA A 48 4.40 9.65 -0.61
C ALA A 48 5.93 9.52 -0.79
N ILE A 49 6.39 8.91 -1.88
CA ILE A 49 7.82 8.71 -2.21
C ILE A 49 8.47 10.00 -2.74
N GLU A 50 7.72 10.81 -3.49
CA GLU A 50 8.22 12.04 -4.11
C GLU A 50 8.28 13.25 -3.15
N LYS A 51 7.83 13.09 -1.90
CA LYS A 51 7.87 14.12 -0.84
C LYS A 51 9.10 14.02 0.05
#